data_AF-K7G7J0-F1
#
_entry.id   AF-K7G7J0-F1
#
_cell.length_a   1.000
_cell.length_b   1.000
_cell.length_c   1.000
_cell.angle_alpha   90.00
_cell.angle_beta   90.00
_cell.angle_gamma   90.00
#
_symmetry.space_group_name_H-M   'P 1'
#
loop_
_entity.id
_entity.type
_entity.pdbx_description
1 polymer ?
#
loop_
_entity_poly.entity_id
_entity_poly.type
_entity_poly.pdbx_seq_one_letter_code
_entity_poly.pdbx_strand_id
1 'polypeptide(L)'
;MADWVLIGLIGALVVLLLLTLFGFAVYSGLFTEVVVSAGSPPIGSITVAYKFKVGPYDESGELYTESCSISPKLCSIGVYYDSPHTVLPEKCRYLAGCILSEGDEKPSEDLVRYFRKYGFKIISFPAPSHVVMATFPFTTPFSIQLAVNRVHPALDTYIK
;
A
#
# COMPACT_ATOMS: atom_id res chain seq x y z
N MET A 1 -3.88 52.08 7.69
CA MET A 1 -5.09 51.25 7.45
C MET A 1 -4.80 50.08 6.53
N ALA A 2 -4.10 50.27 5.40
CA ALA A 2 -3.71 49.19 4.49
C ALA A 2 -2.87 48.08 5.17
N ASP A 3 -1.95 48.43 6.08
CA ASP A 3 -1.08 47.44 6.74
C ASP A 3 -1.82 46.49 7.67
N TRP A 4 -2.82 47.00 8.41
CA TRP A 4 -3.67 46.16 9.28
C TRP A 4 -4.55 45.21 8.48
N VAL A 5 -5.05 45.67 7.33
CA VAL A 5 -5.79 44.81 6.39
C VAL A 5 -4.87 43.74 5.80
N LEU A 6 -3.64 44.10 5.42
CA LEU A 6 -2.65 43.15 4.89
C LEU A 6 -2.27 42.09 5.94
N ILE A 7 -1.99 42.49 7.18
CA ILE A 7 -1.71 41.56 8.29
C ILE A 7 -2.91 40.63 8.53
N GLY A 8 -4.13 41.17 8.50
CA GLY A 8 -5.35 40.38 8.62
C GLY A 8 -5.51 39.35 7.50
N LEU A 9 -5.22 39.73 6.25
CA LEU A 9 -5.25 38.83 5.09
C LEU A 9 -4.18 37.73 5.19
N ILE A 10 -2.97 38.07 5.62
CA ILE A 10 -1.89 37.08 5.84
C ILE A 10 -2.31 36.10 6.95
N GLY A 11 -2.86 36.62 8.06
CA GLY A 11 -3.36 35.77 9.15
C GLY A 11 -4.46 34.82 8.69
N ALA A 12 -5.44 35.33 7.93
CA ALA A 12 -6.52 34.52 7.36
C ALA A 12 -5.99 33.43 6.41
N LEU A 13 -5.02 33.78 5.55
CA LEU A 13 -4.38 32.84 4.62
C LEU A 13 -3.64 31.73 5.37
N VAL A 14 -2.87 32.08 6.41
CA VAL A 14 -2.15 31.10 7.24
C VAL A 14 -3.12 30.16 7.94
N VAL A 15 -4.21 30.68 8.50
CA VAL A 15 -5.25 29.84 9.14
C VAL A 15 -5.89 28.89 8.11
N LEU A 16 -6.23 29.37 6.92
CA LEU A 16 -6.80 28.53 5.86
C LEU A 16 -5.84 27.43 5.41
N LEU A 17 -4.54 27.75 5.29
CA LEU A 17 -3.51 26.78 4.96
C LEU A 17 -3.40 25.70 6.04
N LEU A 18 -3.37 26.09 7.31
CA LEU A 18 -3.31 25.16 8.45
C LEU A 18 -4.55 24.25 8.49
N LEU A 19 -5.75 24.78 8.25
CA LEU A 19 -6.98 23.99 8.17
C LEU A 19 -6.94 22.99 7.02
N THR A 20 -6.38 23.39 5.87
CA THR A 20 -6.23 22.51 4.70
C THR A 20 -5.23 21.39 4.97
N LEU A 21 -4.07 21.71 5.56
CA LEU A 21 -3.06 20.71 5.97
C LEU A 21 -3.63 19.75 7.03
N PHE A 22 -4.38 20.27 7.99
CA PHE A 22 -5.04 19.46 8.99
C PHE A 22 -6.08 18.52 8.35
N GLY A 23 -6.95 19.05 7.49
CA GLY A 23 -7.92 18.25 6.73
C GLY A 23 -7.24 17.16 5.89
N PHE A 24 -6.12 17.49 5.23
CA PHE A 24 -5.31 16.54 4.46
C PHE A 24 -4.74 15.43 5.35
N ALA A 25 -4.20 15.76 6.53
CA ALA A 25 -3.67 14.78 7.46
C ALA A 25 -4.76 13.84 7.99
N VAL A 26 -5.94 14.38 8.35
CA VAL A 26 -7.10 13.59 8.77
C VAL A 26 -7.57 12.66 7.65
N TYR A 27 -7.71 13.18 6.42
CA TYR A 27 -8.09 12.40 5.24
C TYR A 27 -7.08 11.28 4.91
N SER A 28 -5.81 11.50 5.20
CA SER A 28 -4.74 10.51 5.05
C SER A 28 -4.70 9.46 6.17
N GLY A 29 -5.61 9.54 7.15
CA GLY A 29 -5.74 8.54 8.21
C GLY A 29 -4.97 8.86 9.50
N LEU A 30 -4.64 10.13 9.76
CA LEU A 30 -3.94 10.54 11.00
C LEU A 30 -4.66 10.04 12.27
N PHE A 31 -5.99 10.09 12.30
CA PHE A 31 -6.80 9.60 13.43
C PHE A 31 -7.40 8.21 13.21
N THR A 32 -7.05 7.52 12.12
CA THR A 32 -7.52 6.16 11.90
C THR A 32 -6.86 5.23 12.91
N GLU A 33 -7.70 4.47 13.61
CA GLU A 33 -7.25 3.44 14.53
C GLU A 33 -6.74 2.24 13.74
N VAL A 34 -5.63 1.66 14.19
CA VAL A 34 -5.10 0.41 13.64
C VAL A 34 -5.66 -0.73 14.47
N VAL A 35 -6.71 -1.37 13.95
CA VAL A 35 -7.29 -2.56 14.58
C VAL A 35 -6.59 -3.79 14.02
N VAL A 36 -5.88 -4.52 14.88
CA VAL A 36 -5.27 -5.81 14.55
C VAL A 36 -6.21 -6.93 14.98
N SER A 37 -6.47 -7.88 14.08
CA SER A 37 -7.28 -9.05 14.37
C SER A 37 -6.66 -10.31 13.79
N ALA A 38 -6.98 -11.46 14.41
CA ALA A 38 -6.64 -12.78 13.89
C ALA A 38 -7.91 -13.50 13.47
N GLY A 39 -7.88 -14.16 12.31
CA GLY A 39 -9.03 -14.92 11.83
C GLY A 39 -8.89 -15.38 10.38
N SER A 40 -10.03 -15.69 9.76
CA SER A 40 -10.11 -16.03 8.34
C SER A 40 -9.69 -14.82 7.50
N PRO A 41 -8.87 -15.02 6.46
CA PRO A 41 -8.44 -13.91 5.62
C PRO A 41 -9.62 -13.27 4.89
N PRO A 42 -9.55 -11.96 4.59
CA PRO A 42 -10.54 -11.28 3.77
C PRO A 42 -10.34 -11.61 2.28
N ILE A 43 -9.32 -12.40 1.94
CA ILE A 43 -8.96 -12.78 0.58
C ILE A 43 -8.98 -14.31 0.41
N GLY A 44 -9.49 -14.77 -0.73
CA GLY A 44 -9.49 -16.17 -1.14
C GLY A 44 -8.16 -16.62 -1.76
N SER A 45 -8.22 -17.65 -2.61
CA SER A 45 -7.11 -17.99 -3.50
C SER A 45 -6.95 -16.90 -4.55
N ILE A 46 -5.74 -16.44 -4.82
CA ILE A 46 -5.51 -15.32 -5.75
C ILE A 46 -4.52 -15.71 -6.82
N THR A 47 -4.77 -15.27 -8.05
CA THR A 47 -3.78 -15.34 -9.13
C THR A 47 -3.20 -13.97 -9.37
N VAL A 48 -1.88 -13.87 -9.31
CA VAL A 48 -1.14 -12.61 -9.26
C VAL A 48 -0.18 -12.52 -10.44
N ALA A 49 -0.18 -11.38 -11.12
CA ALA A 49 0.92 -10.96 -11.99
C ALA A 49 1.93 -10.17 -11.16
N TYR A 50 3.18 -10.61 -11.11
CA TYR A 50 4.20 -10.00 -10.26
C TYR A 50 5.56 -9.90 -10.94
N LYS A 51 6.37 -8.97 -10.43
CA LYS A 51 7.82 -8.97 -10.59
C LYS A 51 8.48 -9.20 -9.24
N PHE A 52 9.53 -10.01 -9.25
CA PHE A 52 10.35 -10.28 -8.07
C PHE A 52 11.57 -9.39 -8.10
N LYS A 53 11.89 -8.73 -6.98
CA LYS A 53 13.06 -7.87 -6.82
C LYS A 53 13.73 -8.15 -5.47
N VAL A 54 15.03 -7.93 -5.44
CA VAL A 54 15.84 -7.95 -4.22
C VAL A 54 16.44 -6.56 -4.06
N GLY A 55 16.23 -5.95 -2.90
CA GLY A 55 16.68 -4.58 -2.63
C GLY A 55 15.76 -3.85 -1.65
N PRO A 56 16.01 -2.56 -1.43
CA PRO A 56 15.26 -1.75 -0.48
C PRO A 56 13.77 -1.67 -0.83
N TYR A 57 12.90 -1.80 0.17
CA TYR A 57 11.45 -1.71 -0.05
C TYR A 57 10.96 -0.33 -0.46
N ASP A 58 11.76 0.73 -0.24
CA ASP A 58 11.48 2.08 -0.72
C ASP A 58 11.41 2.15 -2.27
N GLU A 59 12.08 1.21 -2.94
CA GLU A 59 12.04 1.08 -4.40
C GLU A 59 10.85 0.24 -4.91
N SER A 60 9.97 -0.24 -4.03
CA SER A 60 8.79 -1.00 -4.42
C SER A 60 7.77 -0.16 -5.22
N GLY A 61 7.76 1.16 -5.01
CA GLY A 61 6.87 2.10 -5.70
C GLY A 61 6.98 2.07 -7.23
N GLU A 62 8.17 1.79 -7.76
CA GLU A 62 8.38 1.67 -9.21
C GLU A 62 7.62 0.47 -9.79
N LEU A 63 7.64 -0.67 -9.10
CA LEU A 63 6.94 -1.89 -9.55
C LEU A 63 5.43 -1.72 -9.48
N TYR A 64 4.92 -1.05 -8.44
CA TYR A 64 3.49 -0.72 -8.34
C TYR A 64 3.05 0.24 -9.46
N THR A 65 3.87 1.25 -9.76
CA THR A 65 3.61 2.19 -10.85
C THR A 65 3.59 1.48 -12.19
N GLU A 66 4.52 0.56 -12.42
CA GLU A 66 4.56 -0.25 -13.64
C GLU A 66 3.31 -1.13 -13.77
N SER A 67 2.92 -1.85 -12.71
CA SER A 67 1.71 -2.70 -12.76
C SER A 67 0.43 -1.89 -12.96
N CYS A 68 0.32 -0.72 -12.30
CA CYS A 68 -0.83 0.16 -12.41
C CYS A 68 -0.95 0.79 -13.81
N SER A 69 0.19 1.09 -14.45
CA SER A 69 0.23 1.59 -15.83
C SER A 69 -0.30 0.58 -16.85
N ILE A 70 -0.19 -0.73 -16.56
CA ILE A 70 -0.73 -1.80 -17.41
C ILE A 70 -2.24 -1.93 -17.22
N SER A 71 -2.71 -1.94 -15.96
CA SER A 71 -4.14 -2.00 -15.64
C SER A 71 -4.45 -1.27 -14.33
N PRO A 72 -4.97 -0.03 -14.39
CA PRO A 72 -5.21 0.78 -13.20
C PRO A 72 -6.41 0.33 -12.38
N LYS A 73 -7.23 -0.59 -12.92
CA LYS A 73 -8.44 -1.10 -12.27
C LYS A 73 -8.18 -2.31 -11.36
N LEU A 74 -7.02 -2.96 -11.49
CA LEU A 74 -6.70 -4.15 -10.72
C LEU A 74 -6.13 -3.78 -9.36
N CYS A 75 -6.50 -4.56 -8.34
CA CYS A 75 -5.93 -4.41 -7.01
C CYS A 75 -4.43 -4.72 -7.01
N SER A 76 -3.63 -3.81 -6.46
CA SER A 76 -2.19 -4.01 -6.29
C SER A 76 -1.91 -4.92 -5.09
N ILE A 77 -0.84 -5.70 -5.16
CA ILE A 77 -0.40 -6.61 -4.09
C ILE A 77 1.13 -6.58 -3.98
N GLY A 78 1.62 -6.61 -2.74
CA GLY A 78 3.02 -6.88 -2.42
C GLY A 78 3.15 -8.02 -1.44
N VAL A 79 4.18 -8.84 -1.61
CA VAL A 79 4.57 -9.86 -0.64
C VAL A 79 6.03 -9.62 -0.28
N TYR A 80 6.26 -9.39 1.00
CA TYR A 80 7.57 -9.08 1.58
C TYR A 80 8.02 -10.29 2.39
N TYR A 81 9.16 -10.88 2.01
CA TYR A 81 9.61 -12.15 2.59
C TYR A 81 10.50 -11.95 3.83
N ASP A 82 11.19 -10.82 3.89
CA ASP A 82 12.21 -10.54 4.88
C ASP A 82 11.79 -9.33 5.73
N SER A 83 12.11 -9.36 7.02
CA SER A 83 11.90 -8.20 7.89
C SER A 83 13.04 -7.19 7.68
N PRO A 84 12.74 -5.92 7.36
CA PRO A 84 13.76 -4.90 7.15
C PRO A 84 14.51 -4.53 8.44
N HIS A 85 14.00 -4.95 9.60
CA HIS A 85 14.66 -4.78 10.90
C HIS A 85 15.75 -5.83 11.16
N THR A 86 15.71 -6.97 10.47
CA THR A 86 16.64 -8.09 10.67
C THR A 86 17.53 -8.37 9.46
N VAL A 87 17.06 -8.04 8.26
CA VAL A 87 17.78 -8.25 7.00
C VAL A 87 18.22 -6.90 6.43
N LEU A 88 19.46 -6.85 5.92
CA LEU A 88 19.98 -5.66 5.26
C LEU A 88 19.07 -5.25 4.08
N PRO A 89 18.81 -3.95 3.87
CA PRO A 89 17.92 -3.48 2.80
C PRO A 89 18.26 -4.05 1.43
N GLU A 90 19.55 -4.12 1.07
CA GLU A 90 20.02 -4.65 -0.21
C GLU A 90 19.73 -6.15 -0.43
N LYS A 91 19.43 -6.89 0.65
CA LYS A 91 19.15 -8.33 0.62
C LYS A 91 17.67 -8.66 0.83
N CYS A 92 16.84 -7.66 1.09
CA CYS A 92 15.41 -7.85 1.32
C CYS A 92 14.73 -8.29 0.03
N ARG A 93 13.99 -9.40 0.09
CA ARG A 93 13.28 -9.97 -1.07
C ARG A 93 11.82 -9.61 -0.99
N TYR A 94 11.28 -9.20 -2.12
CA TYR A 94 9.87 -8.92 -2.25
C TYR A 94 9.38 -9.16 -3.67
N LEU A 95 8.06 -9.32 -3.79
CA LEU A 95 7.36 -9.20 -5.05
C LEU A 95 6.32 -8.10 -4.96
N ALA A 96 6.08 -7.46 -6.09
CA ALA A 96 5.02 -6.48 -6.25
C ALA A 96 4.35 -6.67 -7.61
N GLY A 97 3.06 -6.36 -7.67
CA GLY A 97 2.27 -6.43 -8.88
C GLY A 97 0.78 -6.28 -8.59
N CYS A 98 -0.05 -7.04 -9.31
CA CYS A 98 -1.51 -6.93 -9.20
C CYS A 98 -2.21 -8.30 -9.22
N ILE A 99 -3.38 -8.33 -8.58
CA ILE A 99 -4.27 -9.49 -8.56
C ILE A 99 -5.03 -9.53 -9.88
N LEU A 100 -4.95 -10.65 -10.61
CA LEU A 100 -5.65 -10.88 -11.87
C LEU A 100 -7.00 -11.57 -11.68
N SER A 101 -7.13 -12.42 -10.66
CA SER A 101 -8.37 -13.06 -10.26
C SER A 101 -8.30 -13.51 -8.80
N GLU A 102 -9.47 -13.68 -8.19
CA GLU A 102 -9.65 -14.15 -6.82
C GLU A 102 -10.71 -15.27 -6.78
N GLY A 103 -10.53 -16.25 -5.89
CA GLY A 103 -11.36 -17.44 -5.77
C GLY A 103 -11.08 -18.46 -6.88
N ASP A 104 -12.16 -19.09 -7.37
CA ASP A 104 -12.14 -20.09 -8.44
C ASP A 104 -12.19 -19.45 -9.85
N GLU A 105 -12.25 -18.12 -9.92
CA GLU A 105 -12.27 -17.40 -11.19
C GLU A 105 -10.92 -17.51 -11.90
N LYS A 106 -10.97 -17.91 -13.18
CA LYS A 106 -9.78 -17.90 -14.03
C LYS A 106 -9.48 -16.47 -14.48
N PRO A 107 -8.21 -16.03 -14.43
CA PRO A 107 -7.84 -14.73 -14.94
C PRO A 107 -8.05 -14.67 -16.45
N SER A 108 -8.42 -13.51 -16.97
CA SER A 108 -8.55 -13.30 -18.41
C SER A 108 -7.24 -13.64 -19.13
N GLU A 109 -7.31 -14.49 -20.15
CA GLU A 109 -6.14 -14.90 -20.93
C GLU A 109 -5.44 -13.71 -21.60
N ASP A 110 -6.20 -12.70 -22.03
CA ASP A 110 -5.67 -11.47 -22.61
C ASP A 110 -4.87 -10.68 -21.59
N LEU A 111 -5.37 -10.53 -20.36
CA LEU A 111 -4.64 -9.88 -19.26
C LEU A 111 -3.35 -10.64 -18.95
N VAL A 112 -3.43 -11.96 -18.80
CA VAL A 112 -2.27 -12.82 -18.54
C VAL A 112 -1.20 -12.64 -19.63
N ARG A 113 -1.61 -12.66 -20.90
CA ARG A 113 -0.70 -12.47 -22.04
C ARG A 113 -0.10 -11.06 -22.04
N TYR A 114 -0.89 -10.05 -21.72
CA TYR A 114 -0.45 -8.66 -21.68
C TYR A 114 0.58 -8.43 -20.56
N PHE A 115 0.32 -8.90 -19.34
CA PHE A 115 1.27 -8.83 -18.24
C PHE A 115 2.57 -9.58 -18.53
N ARG A 116 2.50 -10.79 -19.11
CA ARG A 116 3.69 -11.53 -19.55
C ARG A 116 4.53 -10.76 -20.57
N LYS A 117 3.88 -10.04 -21.49
CA LYS A 117 4.58 -9.21 -22.50
C LYS A 117 5.44 -8.12 -21.84
N TYR A 118 5.01 -7.57 -20.70
CA TYR A 118 5.78 -6.60 -19.91
C TYR A 118 6.71 -7.24 -18.87
N GLY A 119 6.96 -8.55 -18.98
CA GLY A 119 7.92 -9.27 -18.14
C GLY A 119 7.39 -9.64 -16.75
N PHE A 120 6.08 -9.57 -16.52
CA PHE A 120 5.49 -10.08 -15.28
C PHE A 120 5.37 -11.60 -15.32
N LYS A 121 5.68 -12.23 -14.19
CA LYS A 121 5.43 -13.65 -13.95
C LYS A 121 4.04 -13.82 -13.36
N ILE A 122 3.48 -15.01 -13.53
CA ILE A 122 2.14 -15.35 -13.01
C ILE A 122 2.30 -16.44 -11.97
N ILE A 123 1.70 -16.25 -10.80
CA ILE A 123 1.66 -17.23 -9.71
C ILE A 123 0.28 -17.25 -9.10
N SER A 124 -0.14 -18.40 -8.59
CA SER A 124 -1.36 -18.52 -7.80
C SER A 124 -0.99 -18.81 -6.35
N PHE A 125 -1.54 -18.02 -5.43
CA PHE A 125 -1.43 -18.25 -3.99
C PHE A 125 -2.69 -18.96 -3.49
N PRO A 126 -2.54 -20.02 -2.67
CA PRO A 126 -3.68 -20.64 -2.03
C PRO A 126 -4.29 -19.70 -0.99
N ALA A 127 -5.58 -19.88 -0.69
CA ALA A 127 -6.23 -19.16 0.39
C ALA A 127 -5.53 -19.47 1.73
N PRO A 128 -5.07 -18.46 2.49
CA PRO A 128 -4.54 -18.68 3.84
C PRO A 128 -5.62 -19.26 4.76
N SER A 129 -5.24 -20.13 5.69
CA SER A 129 -6.21 -20.69 6.65
C SER A 129 -6.49 -19.73 7.81
N HIS A 130 -5.45 -19.10 8.34
CA HIS A 130 -5.51 -18.12 9.44
C HIS A 130 -4.48 -17.02 9.19
N VAL A 131 -4.87 -15.76 9.38
CA VAL A 131 -3.98 -14.61 9.23
C VAL A 131 -4.14 -13.65 10.40
N VAL A 132 -3.06 -12.94 10.72
CA VAL A 132 -3.10 -11.71 11.49
C VAL A 132 -3.14 -10.56 10.48
N MET A 133 -4.13 -9.69 10.61
CA MET A 133 -4.39 -8.64 9.63
C MET A 133 -4.73 -7.32 10.31
N ALA A 134 -4.51 -6.24 9.56
CA ALA A 134 -4.97 -4.90 9.89
C ALA A 134 -5.29 -4.17 8.59
N THR A 135 -6.27 -3.28 8.64
CA THR A 135 -6.68 -2.46 7.50
C THR A 135 -6.38 -1.00 7.79
N PHE A 136 -5.78 -0.29 6.83
CA PHE A 136 -5.47 1.12 6.96
C PHE A 136 -5.79 1.87 5.65
N PRO A 137 -6.19 3.15 5.70
CA PRO A 137 -6.46 3.94 4.51
C PRO A 137 -5.26 4.04 3.57
N PHE A 138 -5.52 3.80 2.28
CA PHE A 138 -4.56 3.95 1.19
C PHE A 138 -5.05 5.06 0.24
N THR A 139 -5.06 6.31 0.72
CA THR A 139 -5.65 7.45 0.02
C THR A 139 -4.62 8.45 -0.51
N THR A 140 -3.47 8.58 0.15
CA THR A 140 -2.42 9.54 -0.21
C THR A 140 -1.03 8.94 0.05
N PRO A 141 0.05 9.48 -0.54
CA PRO A 141 1.41 9.04 -0.19
C PRO A 141 1.71 9.16 1.32
N PHE A 142 1.12 10.15 1.99
CA PHE A 142 1.23 10.32 3.44
C PHE A 142 0.52 9.19 4.20
N SER A 143 -0.60 8.68 3.69
CA SER A 143 -1.29 7.54 4.30
C SER A 143 -0.43 6.26 4.24
N ILE A 144 0.38 6.07 3.19
CA ILE A 144 1.32 4.94 3.08
C ILE A 144 2.39 5.02 4.17
N GLN A 145 2.97 6.20 4.37
CA GLN A 145 3.97 6.41 5.44
C GLN A 145 3.36 6.18 6.83
N LEU A 146 2.14 6.68 7.06
CA LEU A 146 1.41 6.42 8.30
C LEU A 146 1.13 4.92 8.48
N ALA A 147 0.73 4.21 7.42
CA ALA A 147 0.49 2.77 7.46
C ALA A 147 1.75 2.02 7.89
N VAL A 148 2.90 2.28 7.24
CA VAL A 148 4.17 1.61 7.57
C VAL A 148 4.54 1.86 9.05
N ASN A 149 4.46 3.12 9.49
CA ASN A 149 4.90 3.49 10.84
C ASN A 149 3.93 3.07 11.96
N ARG A 150 2.66 2.81 11.67
CA ARG A 150 1.65 2.48 12.69
C ARG A 150 1.16 1.04 12.64
N VAL A 151 1.04 0.47 11.44
CA VAL A 151 0.53 -0.88 11.25
C VAL A 151 1.59 -1.92 11.58
N HIS A 152 2.84 -1.76 11.11
CA HIS A 152 3.89 -2.74 11.41
C HIS A 152 4.17 -2.90 12.91
N PRO A 153 4.35 -1.83 13.70
CA PRO A 153 4.54 -1.99 15.15
C PRO A 153 3.33 -2.60 15.86
N ALA A 154 2.11 -2.32 15.41
CA ALA A 154 0.89 -2.91 15.97
C ALA A 154 0.82 -4.42 15.68
N LEU A 155 1.13 -4.84 14.44
CA LEU A 155 1.24 -6.26 14.06
C LEU A 155 2.34 -6.96 14.86
N ASP A 156 3.53 -6.36 14.97
CA ASP A 156 4.65 -6.92 15.73
C ASP A 156 4.31 -7.10 17.21
N THR A 157 3.53 -6.19 17.80
CA THR A 157 3.08 -6.29 19.20
C THR A 157 2.05 -7.40 19.38
N TYR A 158 1.22 -7.66 18.37
CA TYR A 158 0.18 -8.69 18.43
C TYR A 158 0.73 -10.11 18.20
N ILE A 159 1.75 -10.26 17.34
CA ILE A 159 2.31 -11.57 16.94
C ILE A 159 3.32 -12.10 17.98
N LYS A 160 3.91 -11.22 18.80
CA LYS A 160 4.81 -11.61 19.90
C LYS A 160 4.10 -12.40 20.98
#